data_AF-A0A6I5C9Z4-F1
#
_entry.id   AF-A0A6I5C9Z4-F1
#
_cell.length_a   1.000
_cell.length_b   1.000
_cell.length_c   1.000
_cell.angle_alpha   90.00
_cell.angle_beta   90.00
_cell.angle_gamma   90.00
#
_symmetry.space_group_name_H-M   'P 1'
#
loop_
_entity.id
_entity.type
_entity.pdbx_description
1 polymer ?
#
loop_
_entity_poly.entity_id
_entity_poly.type
_entity_poly.pdbx_seq_one_letter_code
_entity_poly.pdbx_strand_id
1 'polypeptide(L)'
;LAALPAPRRLIRRYGTEAPAVHALGTDHPGLRAPVLEGHPVTRAELVWAVRHEGALDEADLLDRRTRIGLVPADRTAALPAARAAVGEALGSR
;
A
#
# COMPACT_ATOMS: atom_id res chain seq x y z
N LEU A 1 -15.98 -16.84 13.86
CA LEU A 1 -15.28 -16.31 12.67
C LEU A 1 -13.92 -17.00 12.59
N ALA A 2 -13.64 -17.74 11.52
CA ALA A 2 -12.31 -18.31 11.32
C ALA A 2 -11.27 -17.19 11.18
N ALA A 3 -10.02 -17.43 11.61
CA ALA A 3 -8.95 -16.44 11.45
C ALA A 3 -8.68 -16.21 9.96
N LEU A 4 -8.73 -14.95 9.51
CA LEU A 4 -8.35 -14.60 8.14
C LEU A 4 -6.85 -14.87 7.93
N PRO A 5 -6.44 -15.43 6.78
CA PRO A 5 -5.03 -15.77 6.49
C PRO A 5 -4.22 -14.53 6.10
N ALA A 6 -4.13 -13.57 7.00
CA ALA A 6 -3.37 -12.33 6.81
C ALA A 6 -2.79 -11.81 8.13
N PRO A 7 -1.70 -11.03 8.10
CA PRO A 7 -1.19 -10.34 9.28
C PRO A 7 -2.28 -9.52 9.98
N ARG A 8 -2.34 -9.59 11.32
CA ARG A 8 -3.35 -8.87 12.13
C ARG A 8 -3.43 -7.37 11.83
N ARG A 9 -2.30 -6.73 11.45
CA ARG A 9 -2.29 -5.30 11.08
C ARG A 9 -3.12 -5.04 9.83
N LEU A 10 -3.04 -5.92 8.83
CA LEU A 10 -3.78 -5.79 7.59
C LEU A 10 -5.26 -6.07 7.85
N ILE A 11 -5.59 -7.08 8.66
CA ILE A 11 -6.99 -7.36 9.06
C ILE A 11 -7.63 -6.14 9.74
N ARG A 12 -6.92 -5.49 10.66
CA ARG A 12 -7.44 -4.27 11.33
C ARG A 12 -7.70 -3.11 10.37
N ARG A 13 -6.96 -3.04 9.26
CA ARG A 13 -6.98 -1.90 8.32
C ARG A 13 -7.88 -2.14 7.11
N TYR A 14 -7.87 -3.35 6.58
CA TYR A 14 -8.53 -3.75 5.32
C TYR A 14 -9.68 -4.75 5.54
N GLY A 15 -9.93 -5.17 6.79
CA GLY A 15 -11.02 -6.10 7.09
C GLY A 15 -10.91 -7.40 6.29
N THR A 16 -11.98 -7.74 5.58
CA THR A 16 -12.09 -8.94 4.73
C THR A 16 -11.20 -8.90 3.50
N GLU A 17 -10.71 -7.73 3.09
CA GLU A 17 -9.80 -7.57 1.95
C GLU A 17 -8.34 -7.87 2.32
N ALA A 18 -8.02 -7.98 3.61
CA ALA A 18 -6.67 -8.18 4.09
C ALA A 18 -5.92 -9.39 3.48
N PRO A 19 -6.56 -10.56 3.23
CA PRO A 19 -5.91 -11.66 2.51
C PRO A 19 -5.49 -11.29 1.09
N ALA A 20 -6.30 -10.53 0.36
CA ALA A 20 -5.99 -10.11 -1.00
C ALA A 20 -4.86 -9.06 -1.04
N VAL A 21 -4.87 -8.11 -0.10
CA VAL A 21 -3.74 -7.18 0.09
C VAL A 21 -2.46 -7.95 0.43
N HIS A 22 -2.54 -8.95 1.29
CA HIS A 22 -1.39 -9.77 1.67
C HIS A 22 -0.84 -10.57 0.49
N ALA A 23 -1.73 -11.11 -0.35
CA ALA A 23 -1.39 -11.90 -1.52
C ALA A 23 -0.56 -11.10 -2.54
N LEU A 24 -0.85 -9.81 -2.76
CA LEU A 24 -0.02 -8.96 -3.62
C LEU A 24 1.45 -8.97 -3.23
N GLY A 25 1.74 -8.98 -1.92
CA GLY A 25 3.11 -9.10 -1.42
C GLY A 25 3.68 -10.51 -1.60
N THR A 26 2.89 -11.57 -1.41
CA THR A 26 3.41 -12.94 -1.60
C THR A 26 3.75 -13.22 -3.05
N ASP A 27 2.93 -12.71 -3.97
CA ASP A 27 3.03 -12.98 -5.41
C ASP A 27 4.09 -12.11 -6.07
N HIS A 28 4.30 -10.90 -5.54
CA HIS A 28 5.34 -9.97 -5.99
C HIS A 28 6.26 -9.60 -4.82
N PRO A 29 7.39 -10.31 -4.62
CA PRO A 29 8.26 -10.10 -3.45
C PRO A 29 8.73 -8.65 -3.26
N GLY A 30 8.92 -7.89 -4.35
CA GLY A 30 9.26 -6.46 -4.30
C GLY A 30 8.17 -5.59 -3.64
N LEU A 31 6.91 -6.03 -3.66
CA LEU A 31 5.80 -5.33 -3.01
C LEU A 31 5.70 -5.58 -1.50
N ARG A 32 6.44 -6.57 -0.97
CA ARG A 32 6.51 -6.82 0.50
C ARG A 32 7.31 -5.77 1.24
N ALA A 33 8.22 -5.10 0.54
CA ALA A 33 9.07 -4.09 1.14
C ALA A 33 8.22 -2.95 1.72
N PRO A 34 8.61 -2.40 2.88
CA PRO A 34 7.98 -1.22 3.41
C PRO A 34 8.21 -0.05 2.45
N VAL A 35 7.28 0.92 2.47
CA VAL A 35 7.42 2.16 1.69
C VAL A 35 8.61 2.99 2.19
N LEU A 36 8.81 2.97 3.51
CA LEU A 36 9.91 3.61 4.24
C LEU A 36 10.45 2.64 5.28
N GLU A 37 11.75 2.66 5.54
CA GLU A 37 12.33 1.85 6.61
C GLU A 37 11.65 2.16 7.95
N GLY A 38 11.30 1.12 8.72
CA GLY A 38 10.55 1.26 9.98
C GLY A 38 9.06 1.61 9.86
N HIS A 39 8.52 1.88 8.67
CA HIS A 39 7.10 2.23 8.48
C HIS A 39 6.25 0.97 8.17
N PRO A 40 5.05 0.81 8.77
CA PRO A 40 4.26 -0.42 8.64
C PRO A 40 3.57 -0.62 7.27
N VAL A 41 3.45 0.46 6.48
CA VAL A 41 2.83 0.43 5.15
C VAL A 41 3.82 -0.14 4.15
N THR A 42 3.36 -1.15 3.41
CA THR A 42 4.10 -1.83 2.35
C THR A 42 3.77 -1.29 0.96
N ARG A 43 4.62 -1.56 -0.02
CA ARG A 43 4.36 -1.21 -1.43
C ARG A 43 3.10 -1.91 -1.97
N ALA A 44 2.80 -3.12 -1.49
CA ALA A 44 1.55 -3.83 -1.80
C ALA A 44 0.30 -3.02 -1.42
N GLU A 45 0.33 -2.32 -0.28
CA GLU A 45 -0.78 -1.47 0.17
C GLU A 45 -0.96 -0.24 -0.73
N LEU A 46 0.11 0.30 -1.31
CA LEU A 46 0.03 1.38 -2.30
C LEU A 46 -0.61 0.91 -3.61
N VAL A 47 -0.15 -0.23 -4.14
CA VAL A 47 -0.69 -0.82 -5.37
C VAL A 47 -2.16 -1.21 -5.18
N TRP A 48 -2.52 -1.77 -4.02
CA TRP A 48 -3.90 -2.08 -3.68
C TRP A 48 -4.79 -0.83 -3.73
N ALA A 49 -4.34 0.27 -3.13
CA ALA A 49 -5.10 1.52 -3.10
C ALA A 49 -5.36 2.08 -4.51
N VAL A 50 -4.40 1.97 -5.44
CA VAL A 50 -4.62 2.39 -6.83
C VAL A 50 -5.59 1.45 -7.56
N ARG A 51 -5.39 0.13 -7.44
CA ARG A 51 -6.16 -0.87 -8.20
C ARG A 51 -7.60 -1.04 -7.71
N HIS A 52 -7.83 -0.94 -6.40
CA HIS A 52 -9.11 -1.35 -5.78
C HIS A 52 -9.78 -0.24 -4.98
N GLU A 53 -9.04 0.76 -4.50
CA GLU A 53 -9.62 1.84 -3.70
C GLU A 53 -9.79 3.16 -4.47
N GLY A 54 -9.37 3.21 -5.73
CA GLY A 54 -9.53 4.37 -6.59
C GLY A 54 -8.56 5.52 -6.29
N ALA A 55 -7.38 5.23 -5.74
CA ALA A 55 -6.35 6.25 -5.62
C ALA A 55 -5.82 6.65 -7.00
N LEU A 56 -5.92 7.95 -7.33
CA LEU A 56 -5.61 8.45 -8.68
C LEU A 56 -4.20 9.02 -8.82
N ASP A 57 -3.60 9.46 -7.72
CA ASP A 57 -2.29 10.11 -7.70
C ASP A 57 -1.53 9.83 -6.40
N GLU A 58 -0.29 10.32 -6.33
CA GLU A 58 0.57 10.13 -5.17
C GLU A 58 0.08 10.89 -3.94
N ALA A 59 -0.63 12.01 -4.13
CA ALA A 59 -1.19 12.77 -3.03
C ALA A 59 -2.30 11.97 -2.34
N ASP A 60 -3.19 11.32 -3.09
CA ASP A 60 -4.20 10.42 -2.50
C ASP A 60 -3.54 9.28 -1.72
N LEU A 61 -2.53 8.63 -2.30
CA LEU A 61 -1.80 7.55 -1.64
C LEU A 61 -1.16 8.01 -0.32
N LEU A 62 -0.36 9.07 -0.36
CA LEU A 62 0.45 9.51 0.78
C LEU A 62 -0.36 10.26 1.82
N ASP A 63 -1.27 11.14 1.40
CA ASP A 63 -1.89 12.11 2.29
C ASP A 63 -3.25 11.60 2.82
N ARG A 64 -3.95 10.72 2.10
CA ARG A 64 -5.27 10.19 2.49
C ARG A 64 -5.26 8.71 2.84
N ARG A 65 -4.81 7.85 1.92
CA ARG A 65 -4.88 6.38 2.08
C ARG A 65 -3.96 5.91 3.18
N THR A 66 -2.71 6.35 3.16
CA THR A 66 -1.70 5.88 4.11
C THR A 66 -1.42 6.85 5.25
N ARG A 67 -1.65 8.15 5.03
CA ARG A 67 -1.31 9.25 5.94
C ARG A 67 0.20 9.35 6.26
N ILE A 68 1.05 8.75 5.44
CA ILE A 68 2.51 8.98 5.49
C ILE A 68 2.80 10.48 5.32
N GLY A 69 1.97 11.17 4.53
CA GLY A 69 2.01 12.60 4.26
C GLY A 69 1.94 13.52 5.47
N LEU A 70 1.49 13.04 6.63
CA LEU A 70 1.41 13.84 7.86
C LEU A 70 2.77 14.27 8.38
N VAL A 71 3.83 13.53 8.06
CA VAL A 71 5.22 13.91 8.35
C VAL A 71 5.87 14.37 7.04
N PRO A 72 6.24 15.66 6.90
CA PRO A 72 6.75 16.19 5.63
C PRO A 72 8.02 15.48 5.10
N ALA A 73 8.90 15.05 6.01
CA ALA A 73 10.10 14.30 5.65
C ALA A 73 9.76 12.91 5.07
N ASP A 74 8.85 12.19 5.74
CA ASP A 74 8.39 10.87 5.30
C ASP A 74 7.64 10.95 3.98
N ARG A 75 6.80 11.98 3.82
CA ARG A 75 6.11 12.27 2.55
C ARG A 75 7.10 12.38 1.39
N THR A 76 8.15 13.18 1.59
CA THR A 76 9.20 13.39 0.60
C THR A 76 9.92 12.09 0.28
N ALA A 77 10.28 11.32 1.30
CA ALA A 77 10.97 10.04 1.14
C ALA A 77 10.10 8.96 0.48
N ALA A 78 8.78 8.98 0.69
CA ALA A 78 7.84 7.99 0.16
C ALA A 78 7.38 8.27 -1.27
N LEU A 79 7.58 9.51 -1.76
CA LEU A 79 7.13 9.94 -3.08
C LEU A 79 7.58 9.03 -4.24
N PRO A 80 8.84 8.53 -4.31
CA PRO A 80 9.25 7.61 -5.36
C PRO A 80 8.46 6.29 -5.36
N ALA A 81 8.13 5.76 -4.18
CA ALA A 81 7.34 4.54 -4.07
C ALA A 81 5.87 4.75 -4.47
N ALA A 82 5.29 5.90 -4.14
CA ALA A 82 3.95 6.28 -4.58
C ALA A 82 3.87 6.43 -6.10
N ARG A 83 4.84 7.12 -6.72
CA ARG A 83 4.97 7.24 -8.18
C ARG A 83 5.04 5.89 -8.87
N ALA A 84 5.87 4.99 -8.34
CA ALA A 84 5.99 3.64 -8.87
C ALA A 84 4.67 2.87 -8.82
N ALA A 85 3.92 2.97 -7.72
CA ALA A 85 2.62 2.30 -7.58
C ALA A 85 1.57 2.83 -8.56
N VAL A 86 1.50 4.16 -8.75
CA VAL A 86 0.61 4.78 -9.76
C VAL A 86 1.00 4.33 -11.17
N GLY A 87 2.30 4.34 -11.50
CA GLY A 87 2.81 3.89 -12.79
C GLY A 87 2.53 2.42 -13.09
N GLU A 88 2.76 1.53 -12.10
CA GLU A 88 2.51 0.09 -12.24
C GLU A 88 1.03 -0.21 -12.55
N ALA A 89 0.11 0.47 -11.86
CA ALA A 89 -1.32 0.26 -12.05
C ALA A 89 -1.85 0.79 -13.39
N LEU A 90 -1.24 1.86 -13.92
CA LEU A 90 -1.58 2.40 -15.25
C LEU A 90 -0.98 1.58 -16.40
N GLY A 91 0.22 1.01 -16.20
CA GLY A 91 0.89 0.16 -17.20
C GLY A 91 0.40 -1.29 -17.24
N SER A 92 -0.40 -1.72 -16.27
CA SER A 92 -1.05 -3.04 -16.24
C SER A 92 -2.44 -3.06 -16.93
N ARG A 93 -2.78 -2.00 -17.70
CA ARG A 93 -4.03 -1.86 -18.45
C ARG A 93 -3.83 -2.12 -19.94
#